data_AF-A0A3A9BWY8-F1
#
_entry.id   AF-A0A3A9BWY8-F1
#
_cell.length_a   1.000
_cell.length_b   1.000
_cell.length_c   1.000
_cell.angle_alpha   90.00
_cell.angle_beta   90.00
_cell.angle_gamma   90.00
#
_symmetry.space_group_name_H-M   'P 1'
#
loop_
_entity.id
_entity.type
_entity.pdbx_description
1 polymer ?
#
loop_
_entity_poly.entity_id
_entity_poly.type
_entity_poly.pdbx_seq_one_letter_code
_entity_poly.pdbx_strand_id
1 'polypeptide(L)'
;MLTKKELGIIEQYVDEEFYDKEKLIKYLNIHDVVGNEVFSYCDRQKNGKSTYSSWLDYEKGYGPLPVSTFVNRTPFYFYAIDKKDLDVENIGTLHNLYSSLIGEDEDYSNEKIYMALEYAFYSLKLPLRKIFNYWINQTGYVKGDGFFQWIHYLKLCERFGIQEYFPERFVVAYNEILEMSGLEPIIYEINECGLGAPFIRNGTRLEFEGRFPCDNDGNPIMKWIGIKAINVKSICCNCEKSKRGNLIIEIKPDTKIHVLNFYNYSDDKDYWYQVYAGPLTMEFDYKILKEQRKQFGFTQKQVAEAVGTTVRTYQKWESGETTPDGHFLLRLLNWLDIPDIQNAIKYNWE
;
A
#
# COMPACT_ATOMS: atom_id res chain seq x y z
N MET A 1 7.97 -35.68 27.32
CA MET A 1 8.74 -34.85 28.28
C MET A 1 9.61 -33.88 27.51
N LEU A 2 9.59 -32.61 27.89
CA LEU A 2 10.42 -31.57 27.28
C LEU A 2 11.91 -31.79 27.54
N THR A 3 12.72 -31.51 26.53
CA THR A 3 14.17 -31.49 26.62
C THR A 3 14.66 -30.23 27.33
N LYS A 4 15.92 -30.26 27.82
CA LYS A 4 16.56 -29.06 28.42
C LYS A 4 16.59 -27.87 27.45
N LYS A 5 16.77 -28.13 26.15
CA LYS A 5 16.79 -27.08 25.12
C LYS A 5 15.43 -26.43 24.96
N GLU A 6 14.37 -27.24 24.91
CA GLU A 6 12.98 -26.76 24.81
C GLU A 6 12.56 -25.94 26.03
N LEU A 7 12.93 -26.38 27.24
CA LEU A 7 12.72 -25.60 28.46
C LEU A 7 13.42 -24.25 28.39
N GLY A 8 14.67 -24.20 27.94
CA GLY A 8 15.41 -22.94 27.77
C GLY A 8 14.75 -21.96 26.80
N ILE A 9 14.11 -22.44 25.72
CA ILE A 9 13.34 -21.57 24.80
C ILE A 9 12.13 -20.98 25.52
N ILE A 10 11.38 -21.78 26.27
CA ILE A 10 10.21 -21.32 27.02
C ILE A 10 10.63 -20.29 28.07
N GLU A 11 11.68 -20.58 28.84
CA GLU A 11 12.20 -19.68 29.88
C GLU A 11 12.58 -18.31 29.32
N GLN A 12 13.19 -18.30 28.13
CA GLN A 12 13.68 -17.09 27.48
C GLN A 12 12.57 -16.24 26.83
N TYR A 13 11.59 -16.87 26.18
CA TYR A 13 10.69 -16.14 25.27
C TYR A 13 9.24 -16.07 25.70
N VAL A 14 8.87 -16.79 26.76
CA VAL A 14 7.58 -16.57 27.41
C VAL A 14 7.81 -15.54 28.49
N ASP A 15 7.01 -14.48 28.51
CA ASP A 15 7.09 -13.46 29.54
C ASP A 15 6.08 -13.76 30.64
N GLU A 16 6.54 -13.89 31.89
CA GLU A 16 5.68 -14.19 33.04
C GLU A 16 4.72 -13.05 33.39
N GLU A 17 4.98 -11.84 32.90
CA GLU A 17 4.04 -10.75 33.05
C GLU A 17 2.72 -11.02 32.30
N PHE A 18 2.80 -11.70 31.15
CA PHE A 18 1.66 -11.97 30.27
C PHE A 18 1.16 -13.41 30.35
N TYR A 19 2.02 -14.37 30.67
CA TYR A 19 1.71 -15.80 30.58
C TYR A 19 2.18 -16.60 31.80
N ASP A 20 1.48 -17.68 32.11
CA ASP A 20 1.79 -18.64 33.16
C ASP A 20 2.70 -19.75 32.61
N LYS A 21 4.02 -19.61 32.81
CA LYS A 21 5.04 -20.57 32.35
C LYS A 21 4.85 -21.96 32.94
N GLU A 22 4.50 -22.07 34.23
CA GLU A 22 4.34 -23.35 34.89
C GLU A 22 3.17 -24.13 34.27
N LYS A 23 2.05 -23.46 34.01
CA LYS A 23 0.93 -24.04 33.28
C LYS A 23 1.33 -24.49 31.89
N LEU A 24 2.06 -23.65 31.14
CA LEU A 24 2.52 -24.01 29.80
C LEU A 24 3.41 -25.25 29.83
N ILE A 25 4.43 -25.29 30.69
CA ILE A 25 5.34 -26.43 30.83
C ILE A 25 4.58 -27.70 31.24
N LYS A 26 3.62 -27.58 32.16
CA LYS A 26 2.79 -28.71 32.57
C LYS A 26 1.98 -29.26 31.41
N TYR A 27 1.30 -28.40 30.66
CA TYR A 27 0.53 -28.76 29.47
C TYR A 27 1.41 -29.48 28.45
N LEU A 28 2.56 -28.90 28.10
CA LEU A 28 3.46 -29.46 27.08
C LEU A 28 4.11 -30.80 27.48
N ASN A 29 4.13 -31.16 28.77
CA ASN A 29 4.67 -32.45 29.22
C ASN A 29 3.64 -33.59 29.17
N ILE A 30 2.34 -33.28 29.15
CA ILE A 30 1.25 -34.27 29.17
C ILE A 30 0.63 -34.51 27.79
N HIS A 31 0.86 -33.61 26.83
CA HIS A 31 0.33 -33.69 25.47
C HIS A 31 1.43 -33.99 24.47
N ASP A 32 1.15 -34.83 23.47
CA ASP A 32 2.05 -35.05 22.32
C ASP A 32 1.78 -34.05 21.18
N VAL A 33 0.55 -33.56 21.10
CA VAL A 33 0.08 -32.56 20.13
C VAL A 33 -0.56 -31.40 20.90
N VAL A 34 -0.18 -30.18 20.53
CA VAL A 34 -0.61 -28.94 21.17
C VAL A 34 -1.75 -28.33 20.37
N GLY A 35 -2.94 -28.29 20.96
CA GLY A 35 -4.10 -27.60 20.40
C GLY A 35 -4.09 -26.09 20.72
N ASN A 36 -5.03 -25.34 20.15
CA ASN A 36 -5.12 -23.89 20.35
C ASN A 36 -5.51 -23.51 21.78
N GLU A 37 -6.16 -24.40 22.54
CA GLU A 37 -6.58 -24.15 23.91
C GLU A 37 -5.41 -23.77 24.84
N VAL A 38 -4.18 -24.18 24.49
CA VAL A 38 -2.97 -23.86 25.24
C VAL A 38 -2.78 -22.35 25.45
N PHE A 39 -3.14 -21.53 24.45
CA PHE A 39 -2.94 -20.08 24.51
C PHE A 39 -3.81 -19.47 25.59
N SER A 40 -5.12 -19.76 25.56
CA SER A 40 -6.06 -19.34 26.60
C SER A 40 -5.74 -19.93 27.98
N TYR A 41 -5.21 -21.17 28.03
CA TYR A 41 -4.90 -21.87 29.27
C TYR A 41 -3.77 -21.21 30.07
N CYS A 42 -2.76 -20.68 29.38
CA CYS A 42 -1.60 -20.03 30.00
C CYS A 42 -1.66 -18.50 29.97
N ASP A 43 -2.60 -17.87 29.26
CA ASP A 43 -2.76 -16.41 29.25
C ASP A 43 -3.20 -15.87 30.62
N ARG A 44 -2.49 -14.85 31.12
CA ARG A 44 -2.86 -14.14 32.35
C ARG A 44 -3.93 -13.08 32.10
N GLN A 45 -4.17 -12.73 30.83
CA GLN A 45 -5.02 -11.63 30.37
C GLN A 45 -4.60 -10.28 30.95
N LYS A 46 -4.72 -9.22 30.14
CA LYS A 46 -4.46 -7.84 30.61
C LYS A 46 -5.67 -6.98 30.29
N ASN A 47 -6.27 -6.39 31.32
CA ASN A 47 -7.44 -5.51 31.19
C ASN A 47 -8.63 -6.18 30.48
N GLY A 48 -8.87 -7.47 30.77
CA GLY A 48 -9.98 -8.24 30.18
C GLY A 48 -9.83 -8.54 28.68
N LYS A 49 -8.60 -8.45 28.14
CA LYS A 49 -8.28 -8.84 26.77
C LYS A 49 -7.16 -9.88 26.76
N SER A 50 -7.23 -10.79 25.79
CA SER A 50 -6.17 -11.76 25.52
C SER A 50 -4.85 -11.05 25.19
N THR A 51 -3.73 -11.63 25.63
CA THR A 51 -2.39 -11.06 25.38
C THR A 51 -1.72 -11.63 24.12
N TYR A 52 -2.22 -12.77 23.63
CA TYR A 52 -1.82 -13.40 22.38
C TYR A 52 -2.72 -12.99 21.21
N SER A 53 -2.33 -13.37 19.99
CA SER A 53 -3.13 -13.11 18.80
C SER A 53 -4.45 -13.89 18.83
N SER A 54 -5.58 -13.19 18.78
CA SER A 54 -6.92 -13.83 18.64
C SER A 54 -7.07 -14.68 17.39
N TRP A 55 -6.19 -14.52 16.38
CA TRP A 55 -6.17 -15.41 15.21
C TRP A 55 -5.95 -16.86 15.58
N LEU A 56 -5.19 -17.11 16.65
CA LEU A 56 -4.85 -18.45 17.12
C LEU A 56 -6.07 -19.21 17.68
N ASP A 57 -7.16 -18.51 18.02
CA ASP A 57 -8.39 -19.14 18.49
C ASP A 57 -9.23 -19.74 17.34
N TYR A 58 -8.97 -19.33 16.10
CA TYR A 58 -9.73 -19.80 14.94
C TYR A 58 -9.03 -20.98 14.25
N GLU A 59 -9.82 -21.91 13.71
CA GLU A 59 -9.32 -23.07 12.95
C GLU A 59 -8.41 -22.68 11.79
N LYS A 60 -8.67 -21.53 11.16
CA LYS A 60 -7.83 -20.99 10.08
C LYS A 60 -6.52 -20.37 10.56
N GLY A 61 -6.40 -19.97 11.83
CA GLY A 61 -5.20 -19.30 12.35
C GLY A 61 -4.22 -20.23 13.06
N TYR A 62 -4.68 -21.36 13.60
CA TYR A 62 -3.80 -22.35 14.22
C TYR A 62 -4.30 -23.78 13.98
N GLY A 63 -3.39 -24.63 13.48
CA GLY A 63 -3.59 -26.08 13.41
C GLY A 63 -2.79 -26.77 14.53
N PRO A 64 -3.28 -27.89 15.10
CA PRO A 64 -2.54 -28.62 16.13
C PRO A 64 -1.15 -29.06 15.68
N LEU A 65 -0.14 -28.89 16.53
CA LEU A 65 1.27 -29.15 16.22
C LEU A 65 1.93 -30.12 17.21
N PRO A 66 2.93 -30.91 16.78
CA PRO A 66 3.80 -31.62 17.70
C PRO A 66 4.46 -30.65 18.68
N VAL A 67 4.65 -31.07 19.94
CA VAL A 67 5.25 -30.25 21.01
C VAL A 67 6.54 -29.58 20.58
N SER A 68 7.44 -30.30 19.90
CA SER A 68 8.73 -29.76 19.48
C SER A 68 8.59 -28.59 18.51
N THR A 69 7.65 -28.68 17.58
CA THR A 69 7.36 -27.61 16.60
C THR A 69 6.71 -26.42 17.29
N PHE A 70 5.76 -26.68 18.20
CA PHE A 70 5.14 -25.62 19.01
C PHE A 70 6.19 -24.85 19.82
N VAL A 71 7.06 -25.57 20.54
CA VAL A 71 8.11 -24.94 21.37
C VAL A 71 9.06 -24.10 20.53
N ASN A 72 9.41 -24.56 19.33
CA ASN A 72 10.24 -23.79 18.41
C ASN A 72 9.57 -22.48 17.94
N ARG A 73 8.23 -22.39 17.98
CA ARG A 73 7.47 -21.20 17.58
C ARG A 73 6.99 -20.35 18.75
N THR A 74 7.23 -20.79 20.00
CA THR A 74 7.00 -20.01 21.22
C THR A 74 7.48 -18.55 21.14
N PRO A 75 8.67 -18.25 20.56
CA PRO A 75 9.14 -16.86 20.43
C PRO A 75 8.20 -15.95 19.65
N PHE A 76 7.35 -16.50 18.79
CA PHE A 76 6.40 -15.74 17.97
C PHE A 76 5.01 -15.73 18.60
N TYR A 77 4.55 -16.87 19.12
CA TYR A 77 3.24 -17.00 19.75
C TYR A 77 3.09 -16.11 20.98
N PHE A 78 4.15 -16.04 21.79
CA PHE A 78 4.14 -15.37 23.09
C PHE A 78 4.85 -14.02 23.04
N TYR A 79 5.16 -13.51 21.84
CA TYR A 79 5.65 -12.14 21.69
C TYR A 79 4.51 -11.15 21.94
N ALA A 80 4.51 -10.56 23.13
CA ALA A 80 3.56 -9.53 23.56
C ALA A 80 4.27 -8.20 23.82
N ILE A 81 3.53 -7.11 23.70
CA ILE A 81 3.98 -5.74 24.00
C ILE A 81 3.04 -5.17 25.05
N ASP A 82 3.57 -4.62 26.15
CA ASP A 82 2.74 -3.93 27.14
C ASP A 82 2.14 -2.66 26.51
N LYS A 83 0.92 -2.31 26.89
CA LYS A 83 0.30 -1.05 26.47
C LYS A 83 1.10 0.19 26.85
N LYS A 84 1.85 0.14 27.95
CA LYS A 84 2.73 1.22 28.40
C LYS A 84 3.94 1.41 27.48
N ASP A 85 4.34 0.34 26.79
CA ASP A 85 5.47 0.30 25.86
C ASP A 85 5.03 0.39 24.40
N LEU A 86 3.73 0.62 24.17
CA LEU A 86 3.20 0.96 22.85
C LEU A 86 3.70 2.34 22.48
N ASP A 87 4.53 2.36 21.45
CA ASP A 87 4.90 3.54 20.68
C ASP A 87 4.41 3.28 19.24
N VAL A 88 4.23 4.34 18.45
CA VAL A 88 3.87 4.27 17.03
C VAL A 88 4.83 3.35 16.27
N GLU A 89 6.10 3.26 16.70
CA GLU A 89 7.13 2.40 16.10
C GLU A 89 7.23 0.99 16.71
N ASN A 90 6.35 0.64 17.66
CA ASN A 90 6.42 -0.59 18.45
C ASN A 90 5.03 -1.20 18.69
N ILE A 91 4.33 -1.52 17.60
CA ILE A 91 2.98 -2.12 17.64
C ILE A 91 2.91 -3.53 17.06
N GLY A 92 3.96 -3.98 16.39
CA GLY A 92 3.99 -5.22 15.63
C GLY A 92 3.98 -6.46 16.51
N THR A 93 3.05 -7.35 16.25
CA THR A 93 2.95 -8.68 16.86
C THR A 93 2.56 -9.71 15.80
N LEU A 94 2.48 -10.99 16.19
CA LEU A 94 1.91 -12.03 15.34
C LEU A 94 0.47 -11.69 14.91
N HIS A 95 -0.29 -10.99 15.75
CA HIS A 95 -1.64 -10.54 15.40
C HIS A 95 -1.64 -9.60 14.19
N ASN A 96 -0.72 -8.64 14.15
CA ASN A 96 -0.61 -7.71 13.03
C ASN A 96 -0.22 -8.43 11.73
N LEU A 97 0.66 -9.43 11.82
CA LEU A 97 1.09 -10.20 10.67
C LEU A 97 -0.02 -11.06 10.06
N TYR A 98 -0.88 -11.66 10.90
CA TYR A 98 -2.11 -12.28 10.42
C TYR A 98 -3.05 -11.25 9.80
N SER A 99 -3.24 -10.13 10.49
CA SER A 99 -4.19 -9.11 10.07
C SER A 99 -3.80 -8.44 8.75
N SER A 100 -2.51 -8.36 8.42
CA SER A 100 -2.07 -7.81 7.13
C SER A 100 -2.40 -8.70 5.93
N LEU A 101 -2.68 -9.99 6.16
CA LEU A 101 -2.96 -10.99 5.13
C LEU A 101 -4.46 -11.23 4.93
N ILE A 102 -5.33 -10.47 5.62
CA ILE A 102 -6.78 -10.58 5.45
C ILE A 102 -7.16 -9.97 4.08
N GLY A 103 -7.65 -10.81 3.18
CA GLY A 103 -8.22 -10.39 1.89
C GLY A 103 -7.37 -10.73 0.67
N GLU A 104 -6.17 -11.28 0.85
CA GLU A 104 -5.33 -11.81 -0.22
C GLU A 104 -5.47 -13.34 -0.24
N ASP A 105 -6.11 -13.87 -1.29
CA ASP A 105 -6.26 -15.29 -1.69
C ASP A 105 -6.53 -16.36 -0.60
N GLU A 106 -7.42 -17.31 -0.90
CA GLU A 106 -7.69 -18.47 -0.02
C GLU A 106 -6.47 -19.42 0.16
N ASP A 107 -5.35 -19.14 -0.51
CA ASP A 107 -4.17 -20.02 -0.64
C ASP A 107 -2.99 -19.66 0.30
N TYR A 108 -3.20 -18.71 1.23
CA TYR A 108 -2.19 -18.39 2.26
C TYR A 108 -2.21 -19.40 3.41
N SER A 109 -1.24 -20.31 3.41
CA SER A 109 -0.96 -21.18 4.55
C SER A 109 -0.20 -20.44 5.65
N ASN A 110 -0.67 -20.54 6.89
CA ASN A 110 0.04 -20.07 8.09
C ASN A 110 1.49 -20.57 8.15
N GLU A 111 1.78 -21.71 7.53
CA GLU A 111 3.12 -22.27 7.49
C GLU A 111 4.11 -21.35 6.76
N LYS A 112 3.67 -20.61 5.72
CA LYS A 112 4.53 -19.62 5.04
C LYS A 112 4.97 -18.52 6.00
N ILE A 113 4.08 -18.07 6.89
CA ILE A 113 4.38 -17.08 7.92
C ILE A 113 5.45 -17.63 8.86
N TYR A 114 5.27 -18.83 9.39
CA TYR A 114 6.22 -19.41 10.32
C TYR A 114 7.57 -19.72 9.69
N MET A 115 7.61 -20.23 8.46
CA MET A 115 8.87 -20.44 7.74
C MET A 115 9.65 -19.12 7.57
N ALA A 116 8.95 -18.02 7.28
CA ALA A 116 9.55 -16.70 7.17
C ALA A 116 10.06 -16.18 8.53
N LEU A 117 9.27 -16.32 9.59
CA LEU A 117 9.66 -15.95 10.96
C LEU A 117 10.86 -16.77 11.45
N GLU A 118 10.83 -18.09 11.25
CA GLU A 118 11.91 -19.01 11.60
C GLU A 118 13.18 -18.68 10.83
N TYR A 119 13.10 -18.36 9.55
CA TYR A 119 14.24 -17.91 8.77
C TYR A 119 14.85 -16.61 9.33
N ALA A 120 14.04 -15.56 9.51
CA ALA A 120 14.53 -14.29 10.05
C ALA A 120 15.11 -14.43 11.47
N PHE A 121 14.47 -15.24 12.31
CA PHE A 121 14.83 -15.36 13.71
C PHE A 121 15.95 -16.38 13.97
N TYR A 122 15.85 -17.58 13.40
CA TYR A 122 16.82 -18.65 13.66
C TYR A 122 17.98 -18.67 12.69
N SER A 123 17.78 -18.37 11.40
CA SER A 123 18.89 -18.36 10.44
C SER A 123 19.67 -17.06 10.53
N LEU A 124 18.98 -15.92 10.44
CA LEU A 124 19.60 -14.59 10.43
C LEU A 124 19.83 -13.98 11.83
N LYS A 125 19.29 -14.60 12.88
CA LYS A 125 19.42 -14.14 14.28
C LYS A 125 18.92 -12.71 14.50
N LEU A 126 17.90 -12.30 13.75
CA LEU A 126 17.33 -10.97 13.87
C LEU A 126 16.51 -10.82 15.16
N PRO A 127 16.53 -9.64 15.82
CA PRO A 127 15.72 -9.43 17.03
C PRO A 127 14.22 -9.50 16.73
N LEU A 128 13.44 -10.22 17.56
CA LEU A 128 11.98 -10.34 17.41
C LEU A 128 11.29 -8.99 17.25
N ARG A 129 11.67 -8.02 18.08
CA ARG A 129 11.14 -6.65 17.99
C ARG A 129 11.32 -6.03 16.61
N LYS A 130 12.49 -6.24 15.98
CA LYS A 130 12.74 -5.72 14.63
C LYS A 130 11.97 -6.52 13.58
N ILE A 131 11.88 -7.85 13.71
CA ILE A 131 11.11 -8.71 12.79
C ILE A 131 9.64 -8.25 12.69
N PHE A 132 8.99 -8.01 13.83
CA PHE A 132 7.58 -7.65 13.83
C PHE A 132 7.31 -6.19 13.46
N ASN A 133 8.24 -5.27 13.73
CA ASN A 133 7.98 -3.84 13.56
C ASN A 133 8.57 -3.23 12.29
N TYR A 134 9.67 -3.77 11.75
CA TYR A 134 10.39 -3.10 10.68
C TYR A 134 9.51 -2.83 9.45
N TRP A 135 8.81 -3.84 8.95
CA TRP A 135 7.95 -3.70 7.76
C TRP A 135 6.78 -2.75 8.01
N ILE A 136 6.21 -2.72 9.22
CA ILE A 136 5.15 -1.78 9.62
C ILE A 136 5.71 -0.35 9.66
N ASN A 137 6.90 -0.16 10.23
CA ASN A 137 7.53 1.16 10.35
C ASN A 137 7.94 1.75 9.00
N GLN A 138 8.23 0.88 8.02
CA GLN A 138 8.48 1.27 6.63
C GLN A 138 7.19 1.65 5.91
N THR A 139 6.08 0.96 6.21
CA THR A 139 4.83 1.16 5.46
C THR A 139 3.88 2.18 6.07
N GLY A 140 3.90 2.32 7.40
CA GLY A 140 2.87 3.00 8.18
C GLY A 140 1.55 2.22 8.31
N TYR A 141 1.46 1.01 7.77
CA TYR A 141 0.22 0.22 7.71
C TYR A 141 0.46 -1.27 7.98
N VAL A 142 -0.53 -1.88 8.61
CA VAL A 142 -0.62 -3.33 8.79
C VAL A 142 -1.48 -3.90 7.67
N LYS A 143 -0.98 -3.84 6.43
CA LYS A 143 -1.67 -4.33 5.23
C LYS A 143 -0.68 -4.71 4.14
N GLY A 144 -1.01 -5.75 3.37
CA GLY A 144 -0.33 -6.16 2.14
C GLY A 144 0.95 -6.94 2.38
N ASP A 145 1.67 -7.20 1.28
CA ASP A 145 2.84 -8.09 1.22
C ASP A 145 4.13 -7.54 1.88
N GLY A 146 4.09 -6.43 2.61
CA GLY A 146 5.30 -5.74 3.10
C GLY A 146 6.26 -6.64 3.90
N PHE A 147 5.73 -7.55 4.73
CA PHE A 147 6.54 -8.52 5.45
C PHE A 147 7.23 -9.51 4.51
N PHE A 148 6.50 -10.09 3.55
CA PHE A 148 7.05 -11.07 2.62
C PHE A 148 8.00 -10.47 1.60
N GLN A 149 7.76 -9.24 1.14
CA GLN A 149 8.72 -8.46 0.36
C GLN A 149 10.02 -8.26 1.13
N TRP A 150 9.95 -7.94 2.42
CA TRP A 150 11.15 -7.82 3.25
C TRP A 150 11.88 -9.16 3.42
N ILE A 151 11.16 -10.26 3.63
CA ILE A 151 11.75 -11.60 3.71
C ILE A 151 12.42 -11.99 2.38
N HIS A 152 11.81 -11.64 1.24
CA HIS A 152 12.41 -11.86 -0.07
C HIS A 152 13.69 -11.02 -0.24
N TYR A 153 13.66 -9.75 0.15
CA TYR A 153 14.84 -8.88 0.20
C TYR A 153 15.98 -9.52 1.01
N LEU A 154 15.72 -10.05 2.21
CA LEU A 154 16.75 -10.70 3.03
C LEU A 154 17.40 -11.91 2.32
N LYS A 155 16.59 -12.74 1.65
CA LYS A 155 17.10 -13.88 0.87
C LYS A 155 17.97 -13.43 -0.30
N LEU A 156 17.59 -12.35 -0.97
CA LEU A 156 18.42 -11.77 -2.02
C LEU A 156 19.71 -11.18 -1.42
N CYS A 157 19.67 -10.53 -0.26
CA CYS A 157 20.86 -10.03 0.42
C CYS A 157 21.87 -11.15 0.70
N GLU A 158 21.42 -12.31 1.21
CA GLU A 158 22.30 -13.47 1.39
C GLU A 158 22.93 -13.93 0.07
N ARG A 159 22.15 -13.98 -1.02
CA ARG A 159 22.63 -14.38 -2.35
C ARG A 159 23.75 -13.48 -2.87
N PHE A 160 23.69 -12.19 -2.59
CA PHE A 160 24.68 -11.20 -3.03
C PHE A 160 25.74 -10.84 -1.96
N GLY A 161 25.69 -11.48 -0.79
CA GLY A 161 26.63 -11.18 0.31
C GLY A 161 26.44 -9.79 0.93
N ILE A 162 25.24 -9.22 0.86
CA ILE A 162 24.88 -7.92 1.44
C ILE A 162 24.46 -8.12 2.90
N GLN A 163 25.06 -7.33 3.81
CA GLN A 163 24.78 -7.38 5.26
C GLN A 163 23.97 -6.17 5.74
N GLU A 164 22.95 -5.78 4.98
CA GLU A 164 22.02 -4.72 5.37
C GLU A 164 20.61 -5.30 5.45
N TYR A 165 20.14 -5.58 6.67
CA TYR A 165 18.86 -6.25 6.92
C TYR A 165 17.71 -5.27 7.15
N PHE A 166 18.01 -4.03 7.50
CA PHE A 166 17.02 -3.03 7.90
C PHE A 166 17.31 -1.68 7.23
N PRO A 167 17.38 -1.63 5.88
CA PRO A 167 17.65 -0.38 5.18
C PRO A 167 16.64 0.69 5.58
N GLU A 168 17.12 1.92 5.76
CA GLU A 168 16.24 3.03 6.15
C GLU A 168 15.14 3.31 5.13
N ARG A 169 15.42 3.05 3.85
CA ARG A 169 14.54 3.24 2.68
C ARG A 169 14.23 1.90 2.05
N PHE A 170 13.39 1.09 2.69
CA PHE A 170 13.17 -0.29 2.28
C PHE A 170 12.77 -0.43 0.80
N VAL A 171 11.84 0.40 0.33
CA VAL A 171 11.33 0.36 -1.05
C VAL A 171 12.41 0.63 -2.10
N VAL A 172 13.39 1.47 -1.76
CA VAL A 172 14.56 1.75 -2.61
C VAL A 172 15.48 0.54 -2.63
N ALA A 173 15.92 0.09 -1.46
CA ALA A 173 16.85 -1.03 -1.33
C ALA A 173 16.29 -2.33 -1.95
N TYR A 174 14.97 -2.52 -1.84
CA TYR A 174 14.30 -3.66 -2.45
C TYR A 174 14.29 -3.59 -3.97
N ASN A 175 13.97 -2.44 -4.57
CA ASN A 175 14.05 -2.29 -6.02
C ASN A 175 15.48 -2.41 -6.56
N GLU A 176 16.47 -1.88 -5.85
CA GLU A 176 17.89 -2.03 -6.23
C GLU A 176 18.30 -3.50 -6.30
N ILE A 177 17.93 -4.29 -5.28
CA ILE A 177 18.30 -5.71 -5.26
C ILE A 177 17.49 -6.55 -6.25
N LEU A 178 16.24 -6.17 -6.53
CA LEU A 178 15.43 -6.78 -7.59
C LEU A 178 16.10 -6.56 -8.95
N GLU A 179 16.45 -5.32 -9.29
CA GLU A 179 17.16 -5.00 -10.54
C GLU A 179 18.51 -5.72 -10.63
N MET A 180 19.29 -5.75 -9.53
CA MET A 180 20.55 -6.49 -9.48
C MET A 180 20.36 -8.01 -9.68
N SER A 181 19.19 -8.54 -9.30
CA SER A 181 18.81 -9.94 -9.50
C SER A 181 18.26 -10.24 -10.90
N GLY A 182 18.10 -9.22 -11.76
CA GLY A 182 17.41 -9.35 -13.05
C GLY A 182 15.89 -9.53 -12.92
N LEU A 183 15.33 -9.17 -11.76
CA LEU A 183 13.89 -9.16 -11.50
C LEU A 183 13.31 -7.77 -11.79
N GLU A 184 12.02 -7.72 -12.08
CA GLU A 184 11.32 -6.46 -12.31
C GLU A 184 11.20 -5.67 -10.99
N PRO A 185 11.52 -4.36 -10.98
CA PRO A 185 11.30 -3.52 -9.82
C PRO A 185 9.80 -3.24 -9.64
N ILE A 186 9.42 -2.88 -8.41
CA ILE A 186 8.07 -2.42 -8.11
C ILE A 186 7.91 -0.97 -8.60
N ILE A 187 6.83 -0.70 -9.32
CA ILE A 187 6.42 0.66 -9.67
C ILE A 187 5.42 1.15 -8.62
N TYR A 188 5.76 2.26 -7.96
CA TYR A 188 4.96 2.83 -6.88
C TYR A 188 3.92 3.80 -7.43
N GLU A 189 2.66 3.37 -7.40
CA GLU A 189 1.49 4.15 -7.81
C GLU A 189 1.19 5.31 -6.84
N ILE A 190 0.37 6.24 -7.31
CA ILE A 190 -0.13 7.35 -6.49
C ILE A 190 -1.32 6.89 -5.65
N ASN A 191 -1.56 7.58 -4.55
CA ASN A 191 -2.80 7.48 -3.78
C ASN A 191 -3.79 8.56 -4.22
N GLU A 192 -5.06 8.30 -3.99
CA GLU A 192 -6.10 9.34 -4.07
C GLU A 192 -5.85 10.47 -3.07
N CYS A 193 -6.03 11.70 -3.53
CA CYS A 193 -6.00 12.92 -2.72
C CYS A 193 -7.43 13.44 -2.48
N GLY A 194 -7.73 13.88 -1.26
CA GLY A 194 -9.00 14.54 -0.94
C GLY A 194 -10.23 13.69 -1.26
N LEU A 195 -11.06 14.16 -2.20
CA LEU A 195 -12.30 13.47 -2.65
C LEU A 195 -12.03 12.55 -3.86
N GLY A 196 -10.95 11.76 -3.84
CA GLY A 196 -10.64 10.81 -4.92
C GLY A 196 -9.91 11.41 -6.13
N ALA A 197 -9.23 12.55 -5.98
CA ALA A 197 -8.52 13.21 -7.07
C ALA A 197 -7.06 12.68 -7.21
N PRO A 198 -6.48 12.69 -8.41
CA PRO A 198 -5.10 12.22 -8.62
C PRO A 198 -4.04 13.17 -8.04
N PHE A 199 -4.37 14.45 -7.87
CA PHE A 199 -3.47 15.44 -7.30
C PHE A 199 -4.23 16.62 -6.69
N ILE A 200 -3.56 17.35 -5.81
CA ILE A 200 -3.97 18.69 -5.36
C ILE A 200 -3.20 19.73 -6.16
N ARG A 201 -3.91 20.74 -6.68
CA ARG A 201 -3.30 21.84 -7.44
C ARG A 201 -3.24 23.13 -6.63
N ASN A 202 -2.04 23.72 -6.56
CA ASN A 202 -1.82 25.06 -6.03
C ASN A 202 -1.05 25.90 -7.07
N GLY A 203 -1.79 26.67 -7.87
CA GLY A 203 -1.22 27.46 -8.96
C GLY A 203 -0.53 26.59 -10.02
N THR A 204 0.81 26.68 -10.08
CA THR A 204 1.68 25.90 -10.98
C THR A 204 2.28 24.67 -10.32
N ARG A 205 1.86 24.30 -9.10
CA ARG A 205 2.31 23.10 -8.40
C ARG A 205 1.19 22.08 -8.36
N LEU A 206 1.51 20.85 -8.76
CA LEU A 206 0.66 19.69 -8.58
C LEU A 206 1.31 18.79 -7.53
N GLU A 207 0.53 18.40 -6.52
CA GLU A 207 0.97 17.55 -5.43
C GLU A 207 0.27 16.20 -5.54
N PHE A 208 1.06 15.15 -5.74
CA PHE A 208 0.61 13.76 -5.83
C PHE A 208 0.93 13.08 -4.51
N GLU A 209 -0.06 12.48 -3.86
CA GLU A 209 0.16 11.74 -2.63
C GLU A 209 0.60 10.31 -2.92
N GLY A 210 1.50 9.76 -2.11
CA GLY A 210 1.94 8.38 -2.28
C GLY A 210 3.12 8.01 -1.40
N ARG A 211 3.69 6.84 -1.67
CA ARG A 211 4.98 6.43 -1.12
C ARG A 211 5.98 6.35 -2.26
N PHE A 212 6.85 7.35 -2.36
CA PHE A 212 7.75 7.46 -3.50
C PHE A 212 9.19 7.11 -3.10
N PRO A 213 9.86 6.23 -3.86
CA PRO A 213 11.29 5.99 -3.71
C PRO A 213 12.08 7.28 -3.89
N CYS A 214 12.99 7.57 -2.96
CA CYS A 214 13.87 8.74 -3.01
C CYS A 214 15.30 8.35 -2.67
N ASP A 215 16.27 9.04 -3.26
CA ASP A 215 17.68 8.81 -2.97
C ASP A 215 18.10 9.35 -1.59
N ASN A 216 19.41 9.35 -1.33
CA ASN A 216 19.94 9.85 -0.06
C ASN A 216 19.75 11.36 0.14
N ASP A 217 19.65 12.11 -0.96
CA ASP A 217 19.46 13.57 -0.97
C ASP A 217 17.98 13.95 -0.98
N GLY A 218 17.08 12.96 -1.01
CA GLY A 218 15.63 13.15 -1.06
C GLY A 218 15.09 13.39 -2.47
N ASN A 219 15.89 13.22 -3.52
CA ASN A 219 15.41 13.32 -4.89
C ASN A 219 14.59 12.08 -5.25
N PRO A 220 13.44 12.23 -5.92
CA PRO A 220 12.60 11.10 -6.32
C PRO A 220 13.28 10.26 -7.41
N ILE A 221 13.22 8.93 -7.26
CA ILE A 221 13.74 7.98 -8.24
C ILE A 221 12.61 7.66 -9.23
N MET A 222 12.45 8.54 -10.23
CA MET A 222 11.30 8.53 -11.15
C MET A 222 11.08 7.22 -11.91
N LYS A 223 12.13 6.43 -12.16
CA LYS A 223 12.00 5.14 -12.87
C LYS A 223 11.16 4.10 -12.11
N TRP A 224 10.95 4.29 -10.81
CA TRP A 224 10.13 3.42 -9.97
C TRP A 224 8.84 4.08 -9.50
N ILE A 225 8.49 5.25 -10.05
CA ILE A 225 7.29 5.97 -9.67
C ILE A 225 6.30 5.87 -10.82
N GLY A 226 5.05 5.53 -10.51
CA GLY A 226 3.92 5.44 -11.44
C GLY A 226 3.46 6.78 -11.97
N ILE A 227 4.37 7.70 -12.28
CA ILE A 227 4.10 9.02 -12.86
C ILE A 227 5.05 9.28 -14.03
N LYS A 228 4.49 9.46 -15.23
CA LYS A 228 5.20 9.97 -16.41
C LYS A 228 4.95 11.47 -16.54
N ALA A 229 5.96 12.27 -16.24
CA ALA A 229 5.90 13.72 -16.30
C ALA A 229 6.68 14.27 -17.51
N ILE A 230 5.98 14.90 -18.45
CA ILE A 230 6.53 15.39 -19.72
C ILE A 230 6.58 16.91 -19.68
N ASN A 231 7.71 17.50 -20.10
CA ASN A 231 7.91 18.96 -20.18
C ASN A 231 7.58 19.71 -18.88
N VAL A 232 8.10 19.26 -17.75
CA VAL A 232 7.92 19.93 -16.45
C VAL A 232 9.01 20.97 -16.19
N LYS A 233 8.76 21.88 -15.23
CA LYS A 233 9.76 22.84 -14.76
C LYS A 233 10.67 22.24 -13.69
N SER A 234 10.11 21.57 -12.71
CA SER A 234 10.85 20.90 -11.64
C SER A 234 10.03 19.77 -11.04
N ILE A 235 10.72 18.82 -10.40
CA ILE A 235 10.13 17.74 -9.61
C ILE A 235 10.88 17.71 -8.28
N CYS A 236 10.16 17.66 -7.17
CA CYS A 236 10.73 17.38 -5.86
C CYS A 236 9.81 16.47 -5.05
N CYS A 237 10.34 15.92 -3.96
CA CYS A 237 9.62 15.00 -3.09
C CYS A 237 9.83 15.42 -1.64
N ASN A 238 8.80 15.28 -0.82
CA ASN A 238 8.91 15.48 0.63
C ASN A 238 8.78 14.17 1.43
N CYS A 239 8.81 13.02 0.76
CA CYS A 239 8.81 11.71 1.40
C CYS A 239 10.10 11.53 2.22
N GLU A 240 9.97 11.55 3.54
CA GLU A 240 11.09 11.25 4.44
C GLU A 240 11.42 9.75 4.36
N LYS A 241 12.64 9.42 3.94
CA LYS A 241 13.12 8.02 3.83
C LYS A 241 12.16 7.12 3.03
N SER A 242 11.55 7.69 1.98
CA SER A 242 10.55 7.01 1.15
C SER A 242 9.32 6.51 1.91
N LYS A 243 8.96 7.16 3.04
CA LYS A 243 7.66 6.99 3.70
C LYS A 243 6.56 7.76 2.93
N ARG A 244 5.31 7.68 3.40
CA ARG A 244 4.18 8.41 2.81
C ARG A 244 4.47 9.91 2.81
N GLY A 245 4.18 10.56 1.68
CA GLY A 245 4.36 11.99 1.47
C GLY A 245 3.84 12.38 0.10
N ASN A 246 4.37 13.47 -0.44
CA ASN A 246 3.96 14.05 -1.71
C ASN A 246 5.14 14.14 -2.69
N LEU A 247 4.86 13.81 -3.95
CA LEU A 247 5.65 14.23 -5.09
C LEU A 247 5.06 15.56 -5.59
N ILE A 248 5.91 16.58 -5.71
CA ILE A 248 5.51 17.91 -6.12
C ILE A 248 6.11 18.18 -7.50
N ILE A 249 5.23 18.45 -8.47
CA ILE A 249 5.60 18.75 -9.85
C ILE A 249 5.24 20.20 -10.15
N GLU A 250 6.24 20.98 -10.56
CA GLU A 250 6.01 22.33 -11.06
C GLU A 250 5.79 22.29 -12.59
N ILE A 251 4.62 22.74 -13.03
CA ILE A 251 4.16 22.63 -14.41
C ILE A 251 4.61 23.81 -15.29
N LYS A 252 4.71 23.54 -16.59
CA LYS A 252 4.83 24.50 -17.69
C LYS A 252 3.54 24.49 -18.53
N PRO A 253 3.33 25.50 -19.40
CA PRO A 253 2.17 25.53 -20.30
C PRO A 253 2.01 24.30 -21.20
N ASP A 254 3.09 23.58 -21.49
CA ASP A 254 3.13 22.40 -22.35
C ASP A 254 3.34 21.08 -21.59
N THR A 255 3.16 21.08 -20.28
CA THR A 255 3.30 19.86 -19.46
C THR A 255 2.19 18.86 -19.73
N LYS A 256 2.52 17.56 -19.78
CA LYS A 256 1.56 16.45 -19.67
C LYS A 256 1.95 15.53 -18.53
N ILE A 257 0.97 15.02 -17.79
CA ILE A 257 1.23 14.04 -16.72
C ILE A 257 0.32 12.85 -16.89
N HIS A 258 0.92 11.66 -16.87
CA HIS A 258 0.22 10.39 -16.82
C HIS A 258 0.54 9.67 -15.51
N VAL A 259 -0.43 8.97 -14.97
CA VAL A 259 -0.30 8.17 -13.76
C VAL A 259 -0.70 6.73 -14.05
N LEU A 260 0.00 5.79 -13.44
CA LEU A 260 -0.27 4.36 -13.60
C LEU A 260 -1.53 3.98 -12.81
N ASN A 261 -2.42 3.21 -13.42
CA ASN A 261 -3.55 2.49 -12.81
C ASN A 261 -4.57 3.29 -11.98
N PHE A 262 -4.47 4.61 -11.90
CA PHE A 262 -5.32 5.41 -11.01
C PHE A 262 -6.84 5.26 -11.23
N TYR A 263 -7.27 5.06 -12.49
CA TYR A 263 -8.68 4.78 -12.81
C TYR A 263 -8.93 3.32 -13.22
N ASN A 264 -7.97 2.44 -12.94
CA ASN A 264 -8.07 1.04 -13.29
C ASN A 264 -8.78 0.26 -12.17
N TYR A 265 -10.04 -0.10 -12.40
CA TYR A 265 -10.84 -0.91 -11.48
C TYR A 265 -10.83 -2.41 -11.85
N SER A 266 -10.00 -2.81 -12.83
CA SER A 266 -9.87 -4.19 -13.31
C SER A 266 -8.40 -4.63 -13.23
N ASP A 267 -8.16 -5.75 -12.57
CA ASP A 267 -6.79 -6.25 -12.30
C ASP A 267 -6.13 -6.94 -13.51
N ASP A 268 -6.73 -6.87 -14.71
CA ASP A 268 -6.29 -7.68 -15.84
C ASP A 268 -5.06 -7.09 -16.57
N LYS A 269 -4.89 -5.76 -16.56
CA LYS A 269 -3.81 -5.05 -17.29
C LYS A 269 -3.51 -3.68 -16.71
N ASP A 270 -2.24 -3.28 -16.77
CA ASP A 270 -1.79 -1.94 -16.44
C ASP A 270 -2.12 -0.90 -17.52
N TYR A 271 -2.49 0.32 -17.11
CA TYR A 271 -2.78 1.44 -18.01
C TYR A 271 -2.20 2.76 -17.51
N TRP A 272 -1.71 3.59 -18.44
CA TRP A 272 -1.27 4.95 -18.13
C TRP A 272 -2.38 5.97 -18.42
N TYR A 273 -2.88 6.59 -17.35
CA TYR A 273 -3.93 7.58 -17.42
C TYR A 273 -3.37 8.99 -17.45
N GLN A 274 -3.59 9.74 -18.55
CA GLN A 274 -3.32 11.17 -18.54
C GLN A 274 -4.28 11.87 -17.58
N VAL A 275 -3.73 12.49 -16.52
CA VAL A 275 -4.51 13.21 -15.50
C VAL A 275 -4.33 14.72 -15.59
N TYR A 276 -3.36 15.19 -16.37
CA TYR A 276 -3.12 16.60 -16.58
C TYR A 276 -2.70 16.91 -18.01
N ALA A 277 -3.27 17.97 -18.56
CA ALA A 277 -2.79 18.63 -19.77
C ALA A 277 -2.56 20.11 -19.50
N GLY A 278 -1.35 20.58 -19.78
CA GLY A 278 -1.02 22.00 -19.81
C GLY A 278 -1.77 22.71 -20.93
N PRO A 279 -2.05 24.03 -20.79
CA PRO A 279 -2.86 24.79 -21.75
C PRO A 279 -2.43 24.69 -23.21
N LEU A 280 -1.14 24.53 -23.51
CA LEU A 280 -0.63 24.37 -24.88
C LEU A 280 -0.78 22.94 -25.43
N THR A 281 -1.24 22.01 -24.61
CA THR A 281 -1.45 20.60 -24.97
C THR A 281 -2.90 20.16 -24.87
N MET A 282 -3.81 21.07 -24.49
CA MET A 282 -5.23 20.76 -24.34
C MET A 282 -5.89 20.58 -25.70
N GLU A 283 -6.64 19.50 -25.83
CA GLU A 283 -7.59 19.27 -26.93
C GLU A 283 -8.99 19.15 -26.32
N PHE A 284 -9.99 19.82 -26.89
CA PHE A 284 -11.35 19.74 -26.38
C PHE A 284 -11.97 18.35 -26.65
N ASP A 285 -12.44 17.67 -25.61
CA ASP A 285 -13.24 16.46 -25.79
C ASP A 285 -14.69 16.83 -26.08
N TYR A 286 -15.07 16.82 -27.36
CA TYR A 286 -16.43 17.12 -27.75
C TYR A 286 -17.46 16.07 -27.31
N LYS A 287 -17.04 14.84 -26.98
CA LYS A 287 -17.95 13.75 -26.61
C LYS A 287 -18.65 14.02 -25.28
N ILE A 288 -17.96 14.70 -24.35
CA ILE A 288 -18.49 15.06 -23.03
C ILE A 288 -19.81 15.82 -23.12
N LEU A 289 -19.97 16.68 -24.13
CA LEU A 289 -21.19 17.47 -24.32
C LEU A 289 -22.40 16.57 -24.53
N LYS A 290 -22.23 15.54 -25.37
CA LYS A 290 -23.30 14.59 -25.71
C LYS A 290 -23.59 13.64 -24.55
N GLU A 291 -22.56 13.22 -23.84
CA GLU A 291 -22.66 12.34 -22.67
C GLU A 291 -23.45 13.03 -21.55
N GLN A 292 -23.01 14.21 -21.13
CA GLN A 292 -23.67 14.98 -20.07
C GLN A 292 -25.10 15.37 -20.46
N ARG A 293 -25.31 15.85 -21.69
CA ARG A 293 -26.66 16.18 -22.17
C ARG A 293 -27.60 14.98 -22.03
N LYS A 294 -27.16 13.78 -22.42
CA LYS A 294 -27.96 12.56 -22.31
C LYS A 294 -28.18 12.15 -20.86
N GLN A 295 -27.18 12.27 -20.01
CA GLN A 295 -27.28 11.99 -18.57
C GLN A 295 -28.37 12.84 -17.91
N PHE A 296 -28.49 14.11 -18.28
CA PHE A 296 -29.54 15.01 -17.79
C PHE A 296 -30.85 14.97 -18.59
N GLY A 297 -30.97 14.09 -19.60
CA GLY A 297 -32.20 13.93 -20.39
C GLY A 297 -32.54 15.12 -21.30
N PHE A 298 -31.57 15.99 -21.59
CA PHE A 298 -31.80 17.17 -22.43
C PHE A 298 -31.77 16.85 -23.93
N THR A 299 -32.56 17.59 -24.69
CA THR A 299 -32.48 17.64 -26.16
C THR A 299 -31.41 18.64 -26.61
N GLN A 300 -30.89 18.47 -27.83
CA GLN A 300 -29.94 19.42 -28.41
C GLN A 300 -30.52 20.85 -28.49
N LYS A 301 -31.84 20.97 -28.70
CA LYS A 301 -32.53 22.25 -28.74
C LYS A 301 -32.53 22.95 -27.37
N GLN A 302 -32.82 22.21 -26.30
CA GLN A 302 -32.85 22.76 -24.94
C GLN A 302 -31.47 23.28 -24.52
N VAL A 303 -30.40 22.54 -24.81
CA VAL A 303 -29.03 23.00 -24.47
C VAL A 303 -28.66 24.23 -25.29
N ALA A 304 -28.95 24.23 -26.60
CA ALA A 304 -28.67 25.38 -27.46
C ALA A 304 -29.39 26.65 -26.99
N GLU A 305 -30.67 26.54 -26.62
CA GLU A 305 -31.45 27.66 -26.06
C GLU A 305 -30.88 28.13 -24.72
N ALA A 306 -30.54 27.21 -23.81
CA ALA A 306 -29.99 27.54 -22.49
C ALA A 306 -28.64 28.28 -22.57
N VAL A 307 -27.76 27.88 -23.49
CA VAL A 307 -26.45 28.53 -23.67
C VAL A 307 -26.48 29.68 -24.68
N GLY A 308 -27.66 30.00 -25.24
CA GLY A 308 -27.88 31.14 -26.12
C GLY A 308 -27.22 31.02 -27.50
N THR A 309 -27.27 29.83 -28.11
CA THR A 309 -26.75 29.55 -29.47
C THR A 309 -27.83 28.91 -30.36
N THR A 310 -27.49 28.69 -31.63
CA THR A 310 -28.39 27.95 -32.54
C THR A 310 -28.22 26.44 -32.39
N VAL A 311 -29.29 25.67 -32.63
CA VAL A 311 -29.25 24.19 -32.59
C VAL A 311 -28.18 23.64 -33.55
N ARG A 312 -28.04 24.25 -34.74
CA ARG A 312 -27.02 23.88 -35.73
C ARG A 312 -25.61 24.06 -35.18
N THR A 313 -25.33 25.17 -34.51
CA THR A 313 -24.03 25.41 -33.88
C THR A 313 -23.73 24.38 -32.81
N TYR A 314 -24.68 24.09 -31.92
CA TYR A 314 -24.51 23.08 -30.88
C TYR A 314 -24.27 21.67 -31.45
N GLN A 315 -24.97 21.30 -32.53
CA GLN A 315 -24.74 20.03 -33.24
C GLN A 315 -23.31 19.91 -33.80
N LYS A 316 -22.75 21.01 -34.31
CA LYS A 316 -21.35 21.03 -34.77
C LYS A 316 -20.36 20.84 -33.63
N TRP A 317 -20.66 21.35 -32.45
CA TRP A 317 -19.84 21.11 -31.26
C TRP A 317 -19.91 19.64 -30.83
N GLU A 318 -21.11 19.06 -30.67
CA GLU A 318 -21.25 17.64 -30.26
C GLU A 318 -20.68 16.62 -31.27
N SER A 319 -20.49 17.03 -32.53
CA SER A 319 -19.90 16.19 -33.58
C SER A 319 -18.40 16.40 -33.74
N GLY A 320 -17.81 17.39 -33.07
CA GLY A 320 -16.40 17.75 -33.21
C GLY A 320 -16.06 18.50 -34.50
N GLU A 321 -17.06 18.95 -35.27
CA GLU A 321 -16.84 19.74 -36.50
C GLU A 321 -16.25 21.12 -36.16
N THR A 322 -16.65 21.69 -35.02
CA THR A 322 -16.12 22.97 -34.51
C THR A 322 -16.00 22.93 -32.99
N THR A 323 -15.19 23.80 -32.41
CA THR A 323 -15.02 23.94 -30.95
C THR A 323 -15.75 25.20 -30.47
N PRO A 324 -16.47 25.17 -29.33
CA PRO A 324 -17.03 26.38 -28.74
C PRO A 324 -15.90 27.35 -28.34
N ASP A 325 -16.13 28.65 -28.53
CA ASP A 325 -15.23 29.67 -27.99
C ASP A 325 -15.29 29.74 -26.45
N GLY A 326 -14.42 30.54 -25.83
CA GLY A 326 -14.36 30.62 -24.37
C GLY A 326 -15.67 31.08 -23.70
N HIS A 327 -16.48 31.89 -24.38
CA HIS A 327 -17.76 32.38 -23.85
C HIS A 327 -18.82 31.27 -23.84
N PHE A 328 -18.94 30.53 -24.95
CA PHE A 328 -19.87 29.41 -25.02
C PHE A 328 -19.41 28.19 -24.22
N LEU A 329 -18.10 27.94 -24.16
CA LEU A 329 -17.55 26.88 -23.33
C LEU A 329 -17.90 27.11 -21.86
N LEU A 330 -17.73 28.34 -21.34
CA LEU A 330 -18.11 28.68 -19.96
C LEU A 330 -19.59 28.37 -19.67
N ARG A 331 -20.48 28.70 -20.62
CA ARG A 331 -21.93 28.41 -20.48
C ARG A 331 -22.22 26.92 -20.53
N LEU A 332 -21.55 26.19 -21.41
CA LEU A 332 -21.72 24.74 -21.54
C LEU A 332 -21.23 24.01 -20.29
N LEU A 333 -20.07 24.36 -19.76
CA LEU A 333 -19.53 23.76 -18.54
C LEU A 333 -20.48 23.98 -17.36
N ASN A 334 -21.06 25.18 -17.23
CA ASN A 334 -22.03 25.47 -16.18
C ASN A 334 -23.36 24.72 -16.38
N TRP A 335 -23.94 24.75 -17.59
CA TRP A 335 -25.26 24.17 -17.84
C TRP A 335 -25.27 22.64 -17.86
N LEU A 336 -24.18 22.02 -18.33
CA LEU A 336 -24.01 20.58 -18.39
C LEU A 336 -23.29 20.01 -17.17
N ASP A 337 -23.14 20.82 -16.11
CA ASP A 337 -22.55 20.42 -14.83
C ASP A 337 -21.18 19.72 -14.98
N ILE A 338 -20.28 20.34 -15.74
CA ILE A 338 -18.89 19.89 -15.93
C ILE A 338 -18.01 20.70 -14.96
N PRO A 339 -17.63 20.14 -13.79
CA PRO A 339 -17.11 20.92 -12.67
C PRO A 339 -15.66 21.39 -12.84
N ASP A 340 -14.86 20.69 -13.66
CA ASP A 340 -13.46 21.02 -13.93
C ASP A 340 -13.20 21.08 -15.44
N ILE A 341 -12.42 22.07 -15.86
CA ILE A 341 -11.95 22.18 -17.25
C ILE A 341 -11.18 20.94 -17.69
N GLN A 342 -10.47 20.26 -16.78
CA GLN A 342 -9.76 19.01 -17.05
C GLN A 342 -10.70 17.89 -17.50
N ASN A 343 -11.98 17.94 -17.12
CA ASN A 343 -12.98 16.96 -17.55
C ASN A 343 -13.49 17.20 -18.98
N ALA A 344 -13.19 18.37 -19.56
CA ALA A 344 -13.52 18.73 -20.93
C ALA A 344 -12.32 18.55 -21.88
N ILE A 345 -11.21 17.99 -21.40
CA ILE A 345 -10.00 17.74 -22.18
C ILE A 345 -10.01 16.30 -22.64
N LYS A 346 -9.65 16.12 -23.91
CA LYS A 346 -9.41 14.81 -24.48
C LYS A 346 -8.07 14.29 -23.98
N TYR A 347 -8.13 13.16 -23.29
CA TYR A 347 -6.95 12.43 -22.86
C TYR A 347 -6.63 11.28 -23.83
N ASN A 348 -5.34 11.05 -24.04
CA ASN A 348 -4.86 9.86 -24.73
C ASN A 348 -4.38 8.89 -23.64
N TRP A 349 -4.96 7.70 -23.63
CA TRP A 349 -4.56 6.61 -22.74
C TRP A 349 -3.51 5.77 -23.46
N GLU A 350 -2.39 5.48 -22.81
CA GLU A 350 -1.28 4.68 -23.35
C GLU A 350 -1.15 3.33 -22.65
#